data_AF-A0AAU6DXW1-F1
#
_entry.id   AF-A0AAU6DXW1-F1
#
_cell.length_a   1.000
_cell.length_b   1.000
_cell.length_c   1.000
_cell.angle_alpha   90.00
_cell.angle_beta   90.00
_cell.angle_gamma   90.00
#
_symmetry.space_group_name_H-M   'P 1'
#
loop_
_entity.id
_entity.type
_entity.pdbx_description
1 polymer ?
#
loop_
_entity_poly.entity_id
_entity_poly.type
_entity_poly.pdbx_seq_one_letter_code
_entity_poly.pdbx_strand_id
1 'polypeptide(L)'
;MFNLDRFAIDGGRHFPQIVIDEDASTAAGTARFRAGCTCGRMPQHLVDAREQALAAHLAHATAKAGPSKGPKWLPSGVRVVILVVAMLMVWGACYATGQIVAHGQDLTGATAKAVFGGSHLAGLALAFGLMVAVRRYIAPTRA
;
A
#
# COMPACT_ATOMS: atom_id res chain seq x y z
N MET A 1 32.68 -13.55 12.10
CA MET A 1 31.29 -14.01 12.31
C MET A 1 30.38 -12.86 11.93
N PHE A 2 29.80 -12.88 10.72
CA PHE A 2 28.91 -11.82 10.23
C PHE A 2 27.57 -11.92 10.97
N ASN A 3 27.20 -10.88 11.69
CA ASN A 3 25.94 -10.79 12.43
C ASN A 3 24.78 -10.63 11.43
N LEU A 4 24.17 -11.74 11.05
CA LEU A 4 23.05 -11.82 10.09
C LEU A 4 21.72 -11.36 10.69
N ASP A 5 21.61 -11.12 12.00
CA ASP A 5 20.40 -10.58 12.64
C ASP A 5 20.13 -9.11 12.25
N ARG A 6 21.09 -8.46 11.59
CA ARG A 6 20.95 -7.06 11.16
C ARG A 6 20.12 -6.85 9.90
N PHE A 7 19.77 -7.91 9.17
CA PHE A 7 18.95 -7.84 7.95
C PHE A 7 17.49 -8.21 8.22
N ALA A 8 16.92 -7.76 9.33
CA ALA A 8 15.46 -7.74 9.46
C ALA A 8 14.89 -6.73 8.45
N ILE A 9 14.41 -7.25 7.32
CA ILE A 9 13.74 -6.49 6.27
C ILE A 9 12.45 -5.94 6.86
N ASP A 10 12.34 -4.62 6.96
CA ASP A 10 11.07 -3.97 7.33
C ASP A 10 10.04 -4.29 6.25
N GLY A 11 9.05 -5.12 6.60
CA GLY A 11 7.96 -5.51 5.72
C GLY A 11 7.01 -4.37 5.36
N GLY A 12 7.19 -3.18 5.97
CA GLY A 12 6.33 -2.01 5.83
C GLY A 12 4.99 -2.16 6.55
N ARG A 13 4.76 -3.29 7.24
CA ARG A 13 3.57 -3.54 8.05
C ARG A 13 3.90 -3.22 9.50
N HIS A 14 3.43 -2.06 9.95
CA HIS A 14 3.58 -1.56 11.32
C HIS A 14 2.22 -1.66 12.03
N PHE A 15 1.90 -2.85 12.56
CA PHE A 15 0.66 -3.03 13.33
C PHE A 15 0.89 -2.66 14.80
N PRO A 16 -0.07 -1.98 15.44
CA PRO A 16 0.04 -1.59 16.84
C PRO A 16 -0.01 -2.83 17.74
N GLN A 17 0.93 -2.91 18.67
CA GLN A 17 0.91 -3.85 19.79
C GLN A 17 0.76 -3.04 21.07
N ILE A 18 -0.48 -2.78 21.48
CA ILE A 18 -0.78 -2.03 22.70
C ILE A 18 -1.18 -3.05 23.76
N VAL A 19 -0.38 -3.13 24.82
CA VAL A 19 -0.57 -4.08 25.92
C VAL A 19 -0.65 -3.31 27.23
N ILE A 20 -1.51 -3.74 28.15
CA ILE A 20 -1.51 -3.22 29.52
C ILE A 20 -0.32 -3.82 30.25
N ASP A 21 0.51 -2.97 30.83
CA ASP A 21 1.66 -3.40 31.60
C ASP A 21 1.21 -3.61 33.05
N GLU A 22 0.93 -4.86 33.43
CA GLU A 22 0.33 -5.20 34.72
C GLU A 22 1.22 -4.80 35.90
N ASP A 23 2.54 -4.98 35.78
CA ASP A 23 3.51 -4.60 36.81
C ASP A 23 3.55 -3.07 36.99
N ALA A 24 3.65 -2.33 35.88
CA ALA A 24 3.64 -0.87 35.92
C ALA A 24 2.28 -0.31 36.38
N SER A 25 1.18 -1.00 36.03
CA SER A 25 -0.17 -0.62 36.46
C SER A 25 -0.35 -0.81 37.95
N THR A 26 0.14 -1.93 38.49
CA THR A 26 0.11 -2.24 39.91
C THR A 26 0.95 -1.25 40.71
N ALA A 27 2.15 -0.91 40.24
CA ALA A 27 3.02 0.06 40.88
C ALA A 27 2.45 1.50 40.86
N ALA A 28 1.76 1.88 39.78
CA ALA A 28 1.18 3.22 39.63
C ALA A 28 -0.21 3.36 40.28
N GLY A 29 -0.88 2.25 40.62
CA GLY A 29 -2.26 2.25 41.10
C GLY A 29 -3.30 2.62 40.02
N THR A 30 -2.88 2.71 38.76
CA THR A 30 -3.71 3.06 37.59
C THR A 30 -3.24 2.27 36.37
N ALA A 31 -4.12 2.06 35.38
CA ALA A 31 -3.76 1.32 34.18
C ALA A 31 -2.63 2.03 33.39
N ARG A 32 -1.56 1.29 33.10
CA ARG A 32 -0.43 1.73 32.28
C ARG A 32 -0.39 0.92 31.00
N PHE A 33 -0.15 1.60 29.88
CA PHE A 33 -0.11 0.99 28.56
C PHE A 33 1.30 1.03 28.01
N ARG A 34 1.74 -0.07 27.42
CA ARG A 34 2.98 -0.17 26.65
C ARG A 34 2.65 -0.13 25.16
N ALA A 35 3.24 0.83 24.46
CA ALA A 35 3.16 0.89 23.01
C ALA A 35 4.30 0.08 22.38
N GLY A 36 3.93 -0.84 21.48
CA GLY A 36 4.85 -1.61 20.65
C GLY A 36 4.40 -1.64 19.20
N CYS A 37 5.29 -2.08 18.32
CA CYS A 37 5.03 -2.25 16.89
C CYS A 37 5.53 -3.62 16.45
N THR A 38 4.83 -4.27 15.51
CA THR A 38 5.25 -5.55 14.90
C THR A 38 6.63 -5.53 14.25
N CYS A 39 7.19 -4.35 13.99
CA CYS A 39 8.57 -4.23 13.50
C CYS A 39 9.63 -4.51 14.59
N GLY A 40 9.24 -4.60 15.86
CA GLY A 40 10.12 -4.86 17.00
C GLY A 40 11.11 -3.74 17.34
N ARG A 41 11.04 -2.59 16.64
CA ARG A 41 12.00 -1.47 16.75
C ARG A 41 11.43 -0.24 17.43
N MET A 42 10.17 -0.29 17.86
CA MET A 42 9.56 0.81 18.59
C MET A 42 10.16 0.85 19.99
N PRO A 43 10.73 1.99 20.43
CA PRO A 43 11.15 2.16 21.81
C PRO A 43 9.97 1.88 22.75
N GLN A 44 10.22 1.13 23.82
CA GLN A 44 9.18 0.89 24.81
C GLN A 44 8.84 2.21 25.50
N HIS A 45 7.58 2.63 25.38
CA HIS A 45 7.05 3.80 26.05
C HIS A 45 5.84 3.39 26.89
N LEU A 46 5.93 3.67 28.19
CA LEU A 46 4.85 3.54 29.16
C LEU A 46 4.06 4.83 29.18
N VAL A 47 2.75 4.72 29.03
CA VAL A 47 1.83 5.86 28.99
C VAL A 47 0.59 5.60 29.83
N ASP A 48 -0.04 6.67 30.28
CA ASP A 48 -1.22 6.64 31.15
C ASP A 48 -2.53 6.31 30.42
N ALA A 49 -2.55 6.49 29.10
CA ALA A 49 -3.75 6.33 28.30
C ALA A 49 -3.50 5.53 27.01
N ARG A 50 -4.50 4.76 26.60
CA ARG A 50 -4.46 3.95 25.37
C ARG A 50 -4.28 4.83 24.13
N GLU A 51 -4.90 6.01 24.11
CA GLU A 51 -4.81 6.98 23.03
C GLU A 51 -3.38 7.50 22.86
N GLN A 52 -2.66 7.71 23.97
CA GLN A 52 -1.24 8.08 23.94
C GLN A 52 -0.38 6.95 23.41
N ALA A 53 -0.71 5.70 23.73
CA ALA A 53 0.02 4.53 23.21
C ALA A 53 -0.18 4.39 21.69
N LEU A 54 -1.40 4.63 21.22
CA LEU A 54 -1.71 4.66 19.79
C LEU A 54 -1.01 5.84 19.08
N ALA A 55 -1.00 7.03 19.68
CA ALA A 55 -0.32 8.19 19.14
C ALA A 55 1.20 7.94 19.00
N ALA A 56 1.82 7.33 20.02
CA ALA A 56 3.23 6.93 19.96
C ALA A 56 3.49 5.91 18.84
N HIS A 57 2.60 4.94 18.65
CA HIS A 57 2.70 3.96 17.55
C HIS A 57 2.58 4.64 16.19
N LEU A 58 1.61 5.54 16.02
CA LEU A 58 1.44 6.30 14.78
C LEU A 58 2.67 7.18 14.49
N ALA A 59 3.24 7.85 15.49
CA ALA A 59 4.47 8.62 15.36
C ALA A 59 5.66 7.72 14.93
N HIS A 60 5.79 6.53 15.50
CA HIS A 60 6.80 5.57 15.09
C HIS A 60 6.59 5.10 13.63
N ALA A 61 5.37 4.69 13.29
CA ALA A 61 5.04 4.19 11.95
C ALA A 61 5.25 5.26 10.87
N THR A 62 4.89 6.52 11.16
CA THR A 62 5.10 7.66 10.26
C THR A 62 6.57 8.02 10.12
N ALA A 63 7.36 7.98 11.20
CA ALA A 63 8.81 8.19 11.12
C ALA A 63 9.54 7.10 10.33
N LYS A 64 9.00 5.87 10.29
CA LYS A 64 9.53 4.75 9.50
C LYS A 64 9.00 4.70 8.06
N ALA A 65 7.85 5.32 7.79
CA ALA A 65 7.36 5.52 6.44
C ALA A 65 8.19 6.64 5.76
N GLY A 66 9.07 6.27 4.84
CA GLY A 66 9.80 7.27 4.05
C GLY A 66 8.87 8.09 3.16
N PRO A 67 9.25 9.29 2.74
CA PRO A 67 8.36 10.20 2.02
C PRO A 67 7.82 9.55 0.73
N SER A 68 6.54 9.77 0.42
CA SER A 68 6.02 9.41 -0.90
C SER A 68 6.78 10.21 -1.97
N LYS A 69 7.15 9.59 -3.10
CA LYS A 69 7.83 10.31 -4.19
C LYS A 69 6.89 11.21 -5.00
N GLY A 70 5.59 11.17 -4.73
CA GLY A 70 4.64 12.05 -5.38
C GLY A 70 4.62 13.48 -4.81
N PRO A 71 4.04 14.43 -5.55
CA PRO A 71 4.04 15.85 -5.21
C PRO A 71 3.39 16.14 -3.86
N LYS A 72 4.10 16.82 -2.96
CA LYS A 72 3.64 17.11 -1.59
C LYS A 72 2.28 17.81 -1.52
N TRP A 73 1.91 18.55 -2.56
CA TRP A 73 0.63 19.27 -2.66
C TRP A 73 -0.57 18.39 -3.01
N LEU A 74 -0.35 17.16 -3.49
CA LEU A 74 -1.42 16.27 -3.96
C LEU A 74 -1.69 15.17 -2.92
N PRO A 75 -2.90 15.11 -2.32
CA PRO A 75 -3.25 14.07 -1.35
C PRO A 75 -3.11 12.66 -1.91
N SER A 76 -2.72 11.68 -1.07
CA SER A 76 -2.54 10.29 -1.49
C SER A 76 -3.81 9.68 -2.11
N GLY A 77 -4.98 9.98 -1.53
CA GLY A 77 -6.27 9.54 -2.08
C GLY A 77 -6.52 10.04 -3.51
N VAL A 78 -6.17 11.29 -3.81
CA VAL A 78 -6.30 11.86 -5.16
C VAL A 78 -5.37 11.16 -6.14
N ARG A 79 -4.15 10.81 -5.73
CA ARG A 79 -3.21 10.04 -6.57
C ARG A 79 -3.74 8.66 -6.92
N VAL A 80 -4.41 8.00 -5.97
CA VAL A 80 -5.08 6.70 -6.21
C VAL A 80 -6.20 6.88 -7.23
N VAL A 81 -7.05 7.91 -7.07
CA VAL A 81 -8.14 8.19 -8.01
C VAL A 81 -7.61 8.44 -9.43
N ILE A 82 -6.57 9.27 -9.57
CA ILE A 82 -5.94 9.54 -10.88
C ILE A 82 -5.39 8.26 -11.49
N LEU A 83 -4.75 7.39 -10.70
CA LEU A 83 -4.29 6.09 -11.20
C LEU A 83 -5.45 5.22 -11.67
N VAL A 84 -6.52 5.10 -10.89
CA VAL A 84 -7.68 4.28 -11.26
C VAL A 84 -8.29 4.79 -12.58
N VAL A 85 -8.43 6.11 -12.74
CA VAL A 85 -8.89 6.72 -13.99
C VAL A 85 -7.94 6.37 -15.14
N ALA A 86 -6.62 6.52 -14.96
CA ALA A 86 -5.64 6.18 -15.99
C ALA A 86 -5.69 4.69 -16.38
N MET A 87 -5.85 3.79 -15.40
CA MET A 87 -6.02 2.36 -15.63
C MET A 87 -7.27 2.04 -16.44
N LEU A 88 -8.40 2.68 -16.11
CA LEU A 88 -9.65 2.54 -16.86
C LEU A 88 -9.51 3.04 -18.30
N MET A 89 -8.81 4.16 -18.52
CA MET A 89 -8.54 4.69 -19.85
C MET A 89 -7.69 3.73 -20.69
N VAL A 90 -6.61 3.18 -20.11
CA VAL A 90 -5.75 2.20 -20.79
C VAL A 90 -6.53 0.93 -21.14
N TRP A 91 -7.27 0.39 -20.17
CA TRP A 91 -8.11 -0.79 -20.40
C TRP A 91 -9.18 -0.55 -21.47
N GLY A 92 -9.88 0.59 -21.38
CA GLY A 92 -10.92 0.98 -22.34
C GLY A 92 -10.37 1.16 -23.75
N ALA A 93 -9.19 1.78 -23.89
CA ALA A 93 -8.52 1.95 -25.18
C ALA A 93 -8.11 0.61 -25.81
N CYS A 94 -7.61 -0.34 -25.01
CA CYS A 94 -7.31 -1.68 -25.50
C CYS A 94 -8.58 -2.41 -25.96
N TYR A 95 -9.63 -2.36 -25.16
CA TYR A 95 -10.91 -2.98 -25.51
C TYR A 95 -11.50 -2.38 -26.79
N ALA A 96 -11.53 -1.05 -26.91
CA ALA A 96 -12.00 -0.33 -28.10
C ALA A 96 -11.17 -0.68 -29.34
N THR A 97 -9.84 -0.79 -29.21
CA THR A 97 -8.97 -1.24 -30.31
C THR A 97 -9.35 -2.65 -30.77
N GLY A 98 -9.64 -3.57 -29.85
CA GLY A 98 -10.12 -4.91 -30.20
C GLY A 98 -11.45 -4.89 -30.96
N GLN A 99 -12.38 -4.00 -30.57
CA GLN A 99 -13.64 -3.78 -31.28
C GLN A 99 -13.41 -3.27 -32.70
N ILE A 100 -12.54 -2.26 -32.86
CA ILE A 100 -12.19 -1.68 -34.17
C ILE A 100 -11.56 -2.74 -35.08
N VAL A 101 -10.64 -3.56 -34.55
CA VAL A 101 -9.99 -4.62 -35.34
C VAL A 101 -10.98 -5.69 -35.76
N ALA A 102 -11.84 -6.16 -34.86
CA ALA A 102 -12.83 -7.19 -35.21
C ALA A 102 -13.81 -6.68 -36.26
N HIS A 103 -14.26 -5.42 -36.13
CA HIS A 103 -15.17 -4.83 -37.09
C HIS A 103 -14.49 -4.52 -38.44
N GLY A 104 -13.31 -3.91 -38.42
CA GLY A 104 -12.57 -3.54 -39.63
C GLY A 104 -11.97 -4.72 -40.40
N GLN A 105 -12.04 -5.93 -39.86
CA GLN A 105 -11.61 -7.18 -40.52
C GLN A 105 -12.78 -8.15 -40.70
N ASP A 106 -14.03 -7.71 -40.47
CA ASP A 106 -15.25 -8.53 -40.55
C ASP A 106 -15.12 -9.87 -39.82
N LEU A 107 -14.43 -9.88 -38.67
CA LEU A 107 -14.25 -11.08 -37.88
C LEU A 107 -15.59 -11.50 -37.27
N THR A 108 -15.89 -12.78 -37.34
CA THR A 108 -17.12 -13.36 -36.78
C THR A 108 -16.82 -14.62 -35.97
N GLY A 109 -17.79 -15.04 -35.16
CA GLY A 109 -17.70 -16.29 -34.42
C GLY A 109 -16.52 -16.34 -33.43
N ALA A 110 -15.72 -17.39 -33.52
CA ALA A 110 -14.65 -17.66 -32.55
C ALA A 110 -13.49 -16.67 -32.63
N THR A 111 -13.14 -16.18 -33.83
CA THR A 111 -12.01 -15.25 -34.03
C THR A 111 -12.31 -13.88 -33.44
N ALA A 112 -13.52 -13.35 -33.64
CA ALA A 112 -13.96 -12.10 -33.00
C ALA A 112 -13.90 -12.20 -31.48
N LYS A 113 -14.41 -13.30 -30.90
CA LYS A 113 -14.35 -13.54 -29.45
C LYS A 113 -12.91 -13.63 -28.94
N ALA A 114 -12.01 -14.26 -29.70
CA ALA A 114 -10.60 -14.33 -29.34
C ALA A 114 -9.94 -12.94 -29.34
N VAL A 115 -10.25 -12.09 -30.33
CA VAL A 115 -9.75 -10.71 -30.38
C VAL A 115 -10.29 -9.88 -29.21
N PHE A 116 -11.57 -9.99 -28.88
CA PHE A 116 -12.15 -9.29 -27.72
C PHE A 116 -11.57 -9.78 -26.38
N GLY A 117 -11.40 -11.09 -26.23
CA GLY A 117 -10.77 -11.66 -25.03
C GLY A 117 -9.32 -11.21 -24.90
N GLY A 118 -8.56 -11.28 -26.00
CA GLY A 118 -7.16 -10.85 -26.04
C GLY A 118 -6.98 -9.37 -25.75
N SER A 119 -7.80 -8.50 -26.36
CA SER A 119 -7.73 -7.05 -26.13
C SER A 119 -8.10 -6.68 -24.69
N HIS A 120 -9.09 -7.37 -24.11
CA HIS A 120 -9.47 -7.20 -22.72
C HIS A 120 -8.34 -7.62 -21.76
N LEU A 121 -7.73 -8.79 -21.97
CA LEU A 121 -6.61 -9.29 -21.17
C LEU A 121 -5.37 -8.39 -21.30
N ALA A 122 -5.06 -7.92 -22.50
CA ALA A 122 -3.97 -6.99 -22.75
C ALA A 122 -4.18 -5.66 -22.00
N GLY A 123 -5.41 -5.12 -22.04
CA GLY A 123 -5.78 -3.92 -21.30
C GLY A 123 -5.59 -4.08 -19.79
N LEU A 124 -6.02 -5.22 -19.23
CA LEU A 124 -5.82 -5.52 -17.81
C LEU A 124 -4.32 -5.62 -17.47
N ALA A 125 -3.54 -6.35 -18.27
CA ALA A 125 -2.11 -6.50 -18.06
C ALA A 125 -1.38 -5.15 -18.05
N LEU A 126 -1.70 -4.27 -18.99
CA LEU A 126 -1.13 -2.92 -19.06
C LEU A 126 -1.57 -2.04 -17.87
N ALA A 127 -2.85 -2.11 -17.47
CA ALA A 127 -3.35 -1.37 -16.31
C ALA A 127 -2.65 -1.80 -15.01
N PHE A 128 -2.47 -3.11 -14.78
CA PHE A 128 -1.71 -3.60 -13.63
C PHE A 128 -0.22 -3.24 -13.73
N GLY A 129 0.37 -3.30 -14.93
CA GLY A 129 1.73 -2.84 -15.18
C GLY A 129 1.91 -1.37 -14.80
N LEU A 130 0.95 -0.51 -15.16
CA LEU A 130 0.93 0.90 -14.78
C LEU A 130 0.89 1.07 -13.25
N MET A 131 -0.02 0.38 -12.56
CA MET A 131 -0.10 0.41 -11.09
C MET A 131 1.25 0.06 -10.45
N VAL A 132 1.90 -1.00 -10.93
CA VAL A 132 3.21 -1.44 -10.44
C VAL A 132 4.28 -0.39 -10.74
N ALA A 133 4.30 0.20 -11.93
CA ALA A 133 5.27 1.23 -12.31
C ALA A 133 5.15 2.48 -11.44
N VAL A 134 3.92 2.93 -11.16
CA VAL A 134 3.67 4.14 -10.37
C VAL A 134 3.50 3.90 -8.86
N ARG A 135 3.68 2.66 -8.37
CA ARG A 135 3.45 2.33 -6.94
C ARG A 135 4.20 3.24 -5.96
N ARG A 136 5.40 3.70 -6.34
CA ARG A 136 6.25 4.59 -5.52
C ARG A 136 5.77 6.06 -5.51
N TYR A 137 4.90 6.44 -6.46
CA TYR A 137 4.24 7.74 -6.51
C TYR A 137 3.08 7.81 -5.52
N ILE A 138 2.39 6.69 -5.32
CA ILE A 138 1.19 6.57 -4.50
C ILE A 138 1.53 6.23 -3.05
N ALA A 139 2.38 5.23 -2.84
CA ALA A 139 2.76 4.78 -1.51
C ALA A 139 4.06 5.46 -1.02
N PRO A 140 4.15 5.79 0.28
CA PRO A 140 5.41 6.14 0.94
C PRO A 140 6.50 5.11 0.61
N THR A 141 7.68 5.55 0.19
CA THR A 141 8.78 4.61 -0.04
C THR A 141 9.36 4.16 1.28
N ARG A 142 9.72 2.87 1.39
CA ARG A 142 10.44 2.33 2.56
C ARG A 142 11.70 3.17 2.80
N ALA A 143 11.89 3.66 4.02
CA ALA A 143 13.13 4.31 4.45
C ALA A 143 14.14 3.26 4.93
#